data_AF-A0A950Y2P4-F1
#
_entry.id   AF-A0A950Y2P4-F1
#
_cell.length_a   1.000
_cell.length_b   1.000
_cell.length_c   1.000
_cell.angle_alpha   90.00
_cell.angle_beta   90.00
_cell.angle_gamma   90.00
#
_symmetry.space_group_name_H-M   'P 1'
#
loop_
_entity.id
_entity.type
_entity.pdbx_description
1 polymer ?
#
loop_
_entity_poly.entity_id
_entity_poly.type
_entity_poly.pdbx_seq_one_letter_code
_entity_poly.pdbx_strand_id
1 'polypeptide(L)' 'MISLELGGHPTDARNLWPEPYSPKPGAREKDVVERYLHRQVCQGVLPLSEAQQQIATDWYKVYVAIEK' A
#
# COMPACT_ATOMS: atom_id res chain seq x y z
N MET A 1 -1.02 -3.44 -7.48
CA MET A 1 -1.45 -4.39 -6.44
C MET A 1 -2.24 -3.65 -5.39
N ILE A 2 -3.27 -4.28 -4.84
CA ILE A 2 -3.93 -3.86 -3.61
C ILE A 2 -3.62 -4.91 -2.54
N SER A 3 -3.08 -4.51 -1.39
CA SER A 3 -2.81 -5.44 -0.30
C SER A 3 -4.11 -5.92 0.35
N LEU A 4 -4.07 -7.05 1.05
CA LEU A 4 -5.24 -7.56 1.76
C LEU A 4 -5.72 -6.60 2.85
N GLU A 5 -4.80 -5.86 3.48
CA GLU A 5 -5.12 -4.81 4.47
C GLU A 5 -5.96 -3.68 3.87
N LEU A 6 -5.89 -3.48 2.55
CA LEU A 6 -6.66 -2.49 1.80
C LEU A 6 -7.75 -3.16 0.94
N GLY A 7 -8.22 -4.35 1.33
CA GLY A 7 -9.33 -5.03 0.67
C GLY A 7 -8.99 -5.63 -0.69
N GLY A 8 -7.72 -5.90 -0.96
CA GLY A 8 -7.29 -6.62 -2.15
C GLY A 8 -7.89 -8.03 -2.19
N HIS A 9 -8.28 -8.49 -3.37
CA HIS A 9 -8.83 -9.83 -3.52
C HIS A 9 -7.72 -10.89 -3.35
N PRO A 10 -7.91 -11.93 -2.52
CA PRO A 10 -6.84 -12.84 -2.12
C PRO A 10 -6.35 -13.78 -3.21
N THR A 11 -7.13 -13.95 -4.29
CA THR A 11 -6.79 -14.81 -5.42
C THR A 11 -6.77 -14.09 -6.76
N ASP A 12 -6.82 -12.75 -6.76
CA ASP A 12 -6.67 -11.99 -8.00
C ASP A 12 -5.20 -12.01 -8.44
N ALA A 13 -4.94 -12.53 -9.65
CA ALA A 13 -3.60 -12.64 -10.21
C ALA A 13 -2.82 -11.31 -10.22
N ARG A 14 -3.51 -10.16 -10.26
CA ARG A 14 -2.88 -8.83 -10.19
C ARG A 14 -2.25 -8.52 -8.82
N ASN A 15 -2.59 -9.29 -7.79
CA ASN A 15 -2.03 -9.21 -6.44
C ASN A 15 -1.06 -10.36 -6.12
N LEU A 16 -0.92 -11.35 -7.00
CA LEU A 16 -0.11 -12.56 -6.75
C LEU A 16 1.26 -12.46 -7.41
N TRP A 17 2.11 -11.60 -6.88
CA TRP A 17 3.51 -11.48 -7.31
C TRP A 17 4.43 -11.17 -6.12
N PRO A 18 5.70 -11.63 -6.13
CA PRO A 18 6.63 -11.35 -5.05
C PRO A 18 7.05 -9.89 -5.01
N GLU A 19 6.98 -9.27 -3.84
CA GLU A 19 7.49 -7.91 -3.66
C GLU A 19 9.02 -7.90 -3.51
N PRO A 20 9.75 -7.11 -4.33
CA PRO A 20 11.20 -7.07 -4.26
C PRO A 20 11.68 -6.34 -3.01
N TYR A 21 12.66 -6.92 -2.32
CA TYR A 21 13.33 -6.28 -1.16
C TYR A 21 14.45 -5.31 -1.58
N SER A 22 14.91 -5.37 -2.83
CA SER A 22 15.99 -4.54 -3.34
C SER A 22 15.75 -4.18 -4.81
N PRO A 23 16.16 -2.99 -5.27
CA PRO A 23 16.79 -1.91 -4.50
C PRO A 23 15.83 -1.29 -3.48
N LYS A 24 16.36 -0.50 -2.55
CA LYS A 24 15.54 0.27 -1.60
C LYS A 24 15.07 1.58 -2.24
N PRO A 25 13.87 2.08 -1.90
CA PRO A 25 12.86 1.45 -1.02
C PRO A 25 12.19 0.23 -1.69
N GLY A 26 11.97 -0.84 -0.93
CA GLY A 26 11.40 -2.10 -1.39
C GLY A 26 10.24 -2.58 -0.52
N ALA A 27 10.04 -3.89 -0.46
CA ALA A 27 8.92 -4.53 0.26
C ALA A 27 8.74 -4.03 1.70
N ARG A 28 9.84 -3.84 2.45
CA ARG A 28 9.77 -3.36 3.85
C ARG A 28 9.26 -1.93 3.97
N GLU A 29 9.68 -1.04 3.09
CA GLU A 29 9.20 0.34 3.07
C GLU A 29 7.75 0.41 2.55
N LYS A 30 7.37 -0.51 1.64
CA LYS A 30 5.98 -0.65 1.21
C LYS A 30 5.06 -1.19 2.33
N ASP A 31 5.52 -2.11 3.18
CA ASP A 31 4.77 -2.55 4.38
C ASP A 31 4.39 -1.36 5.29
N VAL A 32 5.27 -0.35 5.38
CA VAL A 32 5.00 0.87 6.17
C VAL A 32 3.86 1.67 5.55
N VAL A 33 3.86 1.81 4.22
CA VAL A 33 2.79 2.48 3.47
C VAL A 33 1.46 1.72 3.61
N GLU A 34 1.48 0.40 3.47
CA GLU A 34 0.29 -0.46 3.63
C GLU A 34 -0.37 -0.24 4.99
N ARG A 35 0.42 -0.33 6.05
CA ARG A 35 -0.05 -0.14 7.43
C ARG A 35 -0.51 1.29 7.71
N TYR A 36 0.17 2.28 7.13
CA TYR A 36 -0.24 3.68 7.24
C TYR A 36 -1.62 3.88 6.60
N LEU A 37 -1.79 3.49 5.33
CA LEU A 37 -3.04 3.64 4.60
C LEU A 37 -4.17 2.86 5.26
N HIS A 38 -3.92 1.63 5.72
CA HIS A 38 -4.90 0.84 6.46
C HIS A 38 -5.41 1.58 7.71
N ARG A 39 -4.50 2.16 8.51
CA ARG A 39 -4.88 2.97 9.68
C ARG A 39 -5.72 4.20 9.30
N GLN A 40 -5.34 4.93 8.26
CA GLN A 40 -6.10 6.10 7.80
C GLN A 40 -7.53 5.72 7.36
N VAL A 41 -7.68 4.58 6.69
CA VAL A 41 -8.98 4.03 6.31
C VAL A 41 -9.80 3.64 7.55
N CYS A 42 -9.22 2.89 8.49
CA CYS A 42 -9.92 2.48 9.71
C CYS A 42 -10.36 3.66 10.59
N GLN A 43 -9.61 4.77 10.56
CA GLN A 43 -9.96 6.01 11.28
C GLN A 43 -11.00 6.86 10.54
N GLY A 44 -11.38 6.49 9.31
CA GLY A 44 -12.29 7.28 8.48
C GLY A 44 -11.68 8.57 7.93
N VAL A 45 -10.36 8.73 8.01
CA VAL A 45 -9.63 9.91 7.52
C VAL A 45 -9.43 9.84 6.01
N LEU A 46 -9.27 8.64 5.46
CA LEU A 46 -9.04 8.40 4.03
C LEU A 46 -10.07 7.39 3.51
N PRO A 47 -10.80 7.68 2.40
CA PRO A 47 -11.66 6.69 1.77
C PRO A 47 -10.86 5.46 1.29
N LEU A 48 -11.44 4.26 1.43
CA LEU A 48 -10.80 3.01 0.99
C LEU A 48 -10.38 3.06 -0.48
N SER A 49 -11.24 3.59 -1.36
CA SER A 49 -10.95 3.72 -2.80
C SER A 49 -9.74 4.61 -3.07
N GLU A 50 -9.54 5.66 -2.29
CA GLU A 50 -8.39 6.55 -2.44
C GLU A 50 -7.11 5.87 -1.96
N ALA A 51 -7.14 5.17 -0.81
CA ALA A 51 -6.02 4.37 -0.34
C ALA A 51 -5.60 3.30 -1.36
N GLN A 52 -6.57 2.61 -1.96
CA GLN A 52 -6.35 1.64 -3.02
C GLN A 52 -5.70 2.26 -4.27
N GLN A 53 -6.16 3.45 -4.67
CA GLN A 53 -5.55 4.16 -5.79
C GLN A 53 -4.11 4.55 -5.49
N GLN A 54 -3.83 5.10 -4.30
CA GLN A 54 -2.49 5.53 -3.90
C GLN A 54 -1.49 4.36 -3.93
N ILE A 55 -1.84 3.22 -3.33
CA ILE A 55 -0.93 2.06 -3.29
C ILE A 55 -0.74 1.38 -4.66
N ALA A 56 -1.77 1.38 -5.51
CA ALA A 56 -1.70 0.74 -6.82
C ALA A 56 -0.90 1.55 -7.86
N THR A 57 -0.88 2.88 -7.72
CA THR A 57 -0.29 3.79 -8.71
C THR A 57 1.13 4.21 -8.36
N ASP A 58 1.33 4.75 -7.16
CA ASP A 58 2.63 5.25 -6.71
C ASP A 58 2.70 5.24 -5.18
N TRP A 59 2.93 4.04 -4.63
CA TRP A 59 3.10 3.88 -3.19
C TRP A 59 4.34 4.63 -2.66
N TYR A 60 5.36 4.87 -3.49
CA TYR A 60 6.58 5.57 -3.10
C TYR A 60 6.31 7.04 -2.77
N LYS A 61 5.41 7.69 -3.51
CA LYS A 61 4.95 9.04 -3.18
C LYS A 61 4.34 9.12 -1.77
N VAL A 62 3.59 8.11 -1.36
CA VAL A 62 3.05 8.03 0.01
C VAL A 62 4.17 7.84 1.02
N TYR A 63 5.11 6.93 0.74
CA TYR A 63 6.27 6.70 1.60
C TYR A 63 7.06 7.99 1.87
N VAL A 64 7.39 8.75 0.82
CA VAL A 64 8.10 10.03 0.95
C VAL A 64 7.28 11.08 1.72
N ALA A 65 5.96 11.04 1.66
CA ALA A 65 5.10 11.97 2.36
C ALA A 65 5.01 11.70 3.87
N ILE A 66 5.09 10.43 4.29
CA ILE A 66 4.98 10.03 5.70
C ILE A 66 6.32 9.96 6.45
N GLU A 67 7.44 9.92 5.73
CA GLU A 67 8.80 9.97 6.31
C GLU A 67 9.28 11.40 6.65
N LYS A 68 8.46 12.42 6.41
CA LYS A 68 8.72 13.82 6.79
C LYS A 68 8.17 14.12 8.17
#